data_AF-A0A395LGT3-F1
#
_entry.id   AF-A0A395LGT3-F1
#
_cell.length_a   1.000
_cell.length_b   1.000
_cell.length_c   1.000
_cell.angle_alpha   90.00
_cell.angle_beta   90.00
_cell.angle_gamma   90.00
#
_symmetry.space_group_name_H-M   'P 1'
#
loop_
_entity.id
_entity.type
_entity.pdbx_description
1 polymer ?
#
loop_
_entity_poly.entity_id
_entity_poly.type
_entity_poly.pdbx_seq_one_letter_code
_entity_poly.pdbx_strand_id
1 'polypeptide(L)' 'MNVGQYKTDKTREIIEDAISQLMAVGASNDTAAALLVVQGMIRIEDRQKRKEVAAFAAQAAEDTID' A
#
# COMPACT_ATOMS: atom_id res chain seq x y z
N MET A 1 16.21 -5.19 -18.94
CA MET A 1 15.43 -4.62 -17.82
C MET A 1 16.35 -3.74 -17.00
N ASN A 2 16.02 -2.47 -16.78
CA ASN A 2 16.84 -1.61 -15.91
C ASN A 2 16.48 -1.84 -14.43
N VAL A 3 17.37 -1.47 -13.52
CA VAL A 3 17.18 -1.71 -12.07
C VAL A 3 15.94 -1.01 -11.53
N GLY A 4 15.57 0.15 -12.09
CA GLY A 4 14.36 0.88 -11.69
C GLY A 4 13.08 0.14 -12.03
N GLN A 5 12.97 -0.35 -13.27
CA GLN A 5 11.83 -1.15 -13.75
C GLN A 5 11.66 -2.42 -12.92
N TYR A 6 12.76 -3.14 -12.67
CA TYR A 6 12.74 -4.34 -11.84
C TYR A 6 12.14 -4.08 -10.44
N LYS A 7 12.57 -2.99 -9.79
CA LYS A 7 12.08 -2.63 -8.46
C LYS A 7 10.58 -2.32 -8.48
N THR A 8 10.12 -1.58 -9.49
CA THR A 8 8.70 -1.26 -9.65
C THR A 8 7.86 -2.52 -9.87
N ASP A 9 8.26 -3.36 -10.81
CA ASP A 9 7.53 -4.59 -11.14
C ASP A 9 7.50 -5.54 -9.93
N LYS A 10 8.62 -5.68 -9.23
CA LYS A 10 8.69 -6.54 -8.05
C LYS A 10 7.86 -6.00 -6.89
N THR A 11 7.81 -4.68 -6.71
CA THR A 11 6.97 -4.05 -5.68
C THR A 11 5.50 -4.31 -5.96
N ARG A 12 5.06 -4.19 -7.23
CA ARG A 12 3.69 -4.50 -7.63
C ARG A 12 3.35 -5.97 -7.35
N GLU A 13 4.22 -6.89 -7.73
CA GLU A 13 4.04 -8.34 -7.50
C GLU A 13 3.83 -8.64 -6.00
N ILE A 14 4.63 -8.02 -5.11
CA ILE A 14 4.51 -8.20 -3.66
C ILE A 14 3.15 -7.70 -3.14
N ILE A 15 2.69 -6.55 -3.63
CA ILE A 15 1.41 -5.96 -3.21
C ILE A 15 0.25 -6.84 -3.69
N GLU A 16 0.28 -7.28 -4.94
CA GLU A 16 -0.76 -8.14 -5.52
C GLU A 16 -0.85 -9.50 -4.82
N ASP A 17 0.30 -10.11 -4.50
CA ASP A 17 0.35 -11.36 -3.72
C ASP A 17 -0.23 -11.17 -2.31
N ALA A 18 0.14 -10.08 -1.61
CA ALA A 18 -0.42 -9.79 -0.29
C ALA A 18 -1.95 -9.57 -0.32
N ILE A 19 -2.47 -8.87 -1.33
CA ILE A 19 -3.92 -8.70 -1.53
C ILE A 19 -4.58 -10.06 -1.78
N SER A 20 -4.02 -10.87 -2.68
CA SER A 20 -4.53 -12.20 -3.01
C SER A 20 -4.62 -13.10 -1.77
N GLN A 21 -3.57 -13.12 -0.95
CA GLN A 21 -3.54 -13.91 0.30
C GLN A 21 -4.57 -13.42 1.33
N LEU A 22 -4.77 -12.10 1.45
CA LEU A 22 -5.80 -11.54 2.33
C LEU A 22 -7.22 -11.88 1.84
N MET A 23 -7.44 -11.87 0.52
CA MET A 23 -8.71 -12.30 -0.06
C MET A 23 -8.97 -13.80 0.14
N ALA A 24 -7.93 -14.63 0.05
CA ALA A 24 -8.03 -16.07 0.28
C ALA A 24 -8.48 -16.43 1.71
N VAL A 25 -8.27 -15.55 2.70
CA VAL A 25 -8.76 -15.72 4.08
C VAL A 25 -10.08 -15.01 4.36
N GLY A 26 -10.77 -14.51 3.32
CA GLY A 26 -12.14 -13.99 3.39
C GLY A 26 -12.27 -12.46 3.40
N ALA A 27 -11.19 -11.70 3.16
CA ALA A 27 -11.30 -10.26 2.96
C ALA A 27 -11.91 -9.93 1.58
N SER A 28 -12.65 -8.82 1.48
CA SER A 28 -12.90 -8.20 0.17
C SER A 28 -11.62 -7.58 -0.37
N ASN A 29 -11.58 -7.28 -1.67
CA ASN A 29 -10.44 -6.58 -2.27
C ASN A 29 -10.17 -5.23 -1.58
N ASP A 30 -11.22 -4.42 -1.38
CA ASP A 30 -11.13 -3.14 -0.66
C ASP A 30 -10.62 -3.30 0.77
N THR A 31 -11.09 -4.33 1.48
CA THR A 31 -10.64 -4.62 2.86
C THR A 31 -9.16 -5.01 2.86
N ALA A 32 -8.72 -5.84 1.92
CA ALA A 32 -7.33 -6.24 1.79
C ALA A 32 -6.42 -5.03 1.50
N ALA A 33 -6.82 -4.16 0.57
CA ALA A 33 -6.09 -2.93 0.27
C ALA A 33 -6.02 -1.98 1.47
N ALA A 34 -7.13 -1.78 2.19
CA ALA A 34 -7.18 -0.96 3.39
C ALA A 34 -6.24 -1.48 4.50
N LEU A 35 -6.17 -2.81 4.68
CA LEU A 35 -5.27 -3.42 5.64
C LEU A 35 -3.79 -3.13 5.32
N LEU A 36 -3.39 -3.14 4.04
CA LEU A 36 -2.02 -2.80 3.67
C LEU A 36 -1.65 -1.36 4.04
N VAL A 37 -2.56 -0.40 3.82
CA VAL A 37 -2.35 0.99 4.21
C VAL A 37 -2.16 1.11 5.72
N VAL A 38 -3.07 0.55 6.52
CA VAL A 38 -3.02 0.63 7.99
C VAL A 38 -1.80 -0.09 8.55
N GLN A 39 -1.52 -1.31 8.09
CA GLN A 39 -0.41 -2.11 8.57
C GLN A 39 0.96 -1.52 8.17
N GLY A 40 1.05 -0.91 6.99
CA GLY A 40 2.21 -0.13 6.57
C GLY A 40 2.45 1.05 7.50
N MET A 41 1.41 1.85 7.77
CA MET A 41 1.47 3.00 8.66
C MET A 41 1.94 2.66 10.09
N ILE A 42 1.50 1.52 10.64
CA ILE A 42 1.91 1.04 11.97
C ILE A 42 3.40 0.69 12.01
N ARG A 43 3.94 0.09 10.93
CA ARG A 43 5.32 -0.43 10.86
C ARG A 43 6.37 0.61 10.50
N ILE A 44 5.99 1.79 10.02
CA ILE A 44 6.95 2.88 9.79
C ILE A 44 7.53 3.31 11.14
N GLU A 45 8.81 3.03 11.35
CA GLU A 45 9.53 3.31 12.60
C GLU A 45 9.75 4.81 12.82
N ASP A 46 10.09 5.53 11.75
CA ASP A 46 10.31 6.98 11.81
C ASP A 46 8.98 7.74 11.96
N ARG A 47 8.86 8.50 13.03
CA ARG A 47 7.63 9.23 13.37
C ARG A 47 7.31 10.35 12.37
N GLN A 48 8.32 11.03 11.84
CA GLN A 48 8.13 12.09 10.86
C GLN A 48 7.72 11.47 9.53
N LYS A 49 8.39 10.39 9.11
CA LYS A 49 8.04 9.65 7.91
C LYS A 49 6.62 9.10 7.96
N ARG A 50 6.20 8.60 9.12
CA ARG A 50 4.83 8.15 9.35
C ARG A 50 3.83 9.28 9.09
N LYS A 51 4.06 10.49 9.60
CA LYS A 51 3.19 11.64 9.34
C LYS A 51 3.12 12.03 7.87
N GLU A 52 4.26 12.01 7.18
CA GLU A 52 4.33 12.30 5.74
C GLU A 52 3.51 11.31 4.92
N VAL A 53 3.62 10.01 5.23
CA VAL A 53 2.84 8.98 4.53
C VAL A 53 1.34 9.09 4.87
N ALA A 54 0.97 9.45 6.11
CA ALA A 54 -0.43 9.75 6.44
C ALA A 54 -0.98 10.91 5.60
N ALA A 55 -0.23 12.00 5.49
CA ALA A 55 -0.63 13.17 4.71
C ALA A 55 -0.76 12.81 3.22
N PHE A 56 0.18 12.03 2.68
CA PHE A 56 0.12 11.54 1.30
C PHE A 56 -1.09 10.63 1.06
N ALA A 57 -1.39 9.72 1.99
CA ALA A 57 -2.56 8.84 1.88
C ALA A 57 -3.87 9.62 1.93
N ALA A 58 -3.96 10.65 2.79
CA ALA A 58 -5.11 11.55 2.83
C ALA A 58 -5.28 12.31 1.50
N GLN A 59 -4.19 12.88 0.97
CA GLN A 59 -4.20 13.55 -0.33
C GLN A 59 -4.64 12.59 -1.45
N ALA A 60 -4.09 11.37 -1.51
CA ALA A 60 -4.45 10.38 -2.53
C ALA A 60 -5.93 9.97 -2.46
N ALA A 61 -6.54 10.01 -1.28
CA ALA A 61 -7.96 9.76 -1.12
C ALA A 61 -8.82 10.95 -1.61
N GLU A 62 -8.33 12.18 -1.47
CA GLU A 62 -9.02 13.40 -1.94
C GLU A 62 -8.86 13.60 -3.47
N ASP A 63 -7.72 13.20 -4.04
CA ASP A 63 -7.41 13.29 -5.49
C ASP A 63 -8.18 12.27 -6.36
N THR A 64 -9.16 11.54 -5.81
CA THR A 64 -10.03 10.63 -6.57
C THR A 64 -11.28 11.30 -7.15
N ILE A 65 -11.36 12.63 -7.13
CA ILE A 65 -12.41 13.41 -7.81
C ILE A 65 -11.81 14.11 -9.03
N ASP A 66 -11.91 13.44 -10.18
CA ASP A 66 -12.28 14.02 -11.49
C ASP A 66 -12.94 12.91 -12.35
#